data_AF-A0A2V9PB98-F1
#
_entry.id   AF-A0A2V9PB98-F1
#
_cell.length_a   1.000
_cell.length_b   1.000
_cell.length_c   1.000
_cell.angle_alpha   90.00
_cell.angle_beta   90.00
_cell.angle_gamma   90.00
#
_symmetry.space_group_name_H-M   'P 1'
#
loop_
_entity.id
_entity.type
_entity.pdbx_description
1 polymer ?
#
loop_
_entity_poly.entity_id
_entity_poly.type
_entity_poly.pdbx_seq_one_letter_code
_entity_poly.pdbx_strand_id
1 'polypeptide(L)'
;MVASLSRAKKVYAQFEPQLSEAISKLSQLREELKASIDADAESYNSVMAAYKKSRESAEADGLVESALKQATSIPLAVAQRAREVLRISDSLGAITNPNMKSDLTTSSALARAAIEGALANVEINLESLKDPEFVAGVRQKTEQLRS
;
A
#
# COMPACT_ATOMS: atom_id res chain seq x y z
N MET A 1 -13.16 9.24 -7.90
CA MET A 1 -13.79 10.22 -8.83
C MET A 1 -14.64 9.52 -9.89
N VAL A 2 -14.06 8.68 -10.76
CA VAL A 2 -14.77 7.99 -11.86
C VAL A 2 -16.03 7.25 -11.41
N ALA A 3 -15.93 6.46 -10.34
CA ALA A 3 -17.08 5.75 -9.78
C ALA A 3 -18.21 6.69 -9.33
N SER A 4 -17.88 7.77 -8.61
CA SER A 4 -18.85 8.76 -8.13
C SER A 4 -19.58 9.48 -9.27
N LEU A 5 -18.83 9.90 -10.30
CA LEU A 5 -19.42 10.58 -11.46
C LEU A 5 -20.29 9.64 -12.30
N SER A 6 -19.92 8.37 -12.40
CA SER A 6 -20.71 7.37 -13.11
C SER A 6 -21.99 7.03 -12.34
N ARG A 7 -21.91 6.85 -11.02
CA ARG A 7 -23.07 6.56 -10.16
C ARG A 7 -24.16 7.62 -10.24
N ALA A 8 -23.78 8.89 -10.45
CA ALA A 8 -24.70 10.00 -10.57
C ALA A 8 -25.50 10.04 -11.91
N LYS A 9 -25.19 9.17 -12.87
CA LYS A 9 -25.85 9.15 -14.19
C LYS A 9 -26.87 8.01 -14.28
N LYS A 10 -28.08 8.34 -14.75
CA LYS A 10 -29.18 7.38 -14.94
C LYS A 10 -28.80 6.16 -15.79
N VAL A 11 -27.95 6.33 -16.80
CA VAL A 11 -27.50 5.23 -17.69
C VAL A 11 -26.68 4.15 -16.97
N TYR A 12 -26.13 4.43 -15.79
CA TYR A 12 -25.37 3.46 -14.97
C TYR A 12 -26.14 3.04 -13.71
N ALA A 13 -27.44 3.31 -13.61
CA ALA A 13 -28.24 3.01 -12.42
C ALA A 13 -28.20 1.52 -12.02
N GLN A 14 -28.11 0.61 -13.00
CA GLN A 14 -27.97 -0.83 -12.78
C GLN A 14 -26.66 -1.25 -12.09
N PHE A 15 -25.65 -0.37 -12.08
CA PHE A 15 -24.35 -0.59 -11.43
C PHE A 15 -24.20 0.19 -10.12
N GLU A 16 -25.26 0.82 -9.62
CA GLU A 16 -25.22 1.62 -8.40
C GLU A 16 -24.61 0.88 -7.20
N PRO A 17 -24.95 -0.41 -6.93
CA PRO A 17 -24.34 -1.15 -5.82
C PRO A 17 -22.82 -1.30 -5.97
N GLN A 18 -22.34 -1.70 -7.14
CA GLN A 18 -20.91 -1.90 -7.42
C GLN A 18 -20.14 -0.57 -7.35
N LEU A 19 -20.74 0.51 -7.87
CA LEU A 19 -20.13 1.84 -7.83
C LEU A 19 -20.10 2.39 -6.39
N SER A 20 -21.13 2.16 -5.59
CA SER A 20 -21.19 2.55 -4.18
C SER A 20 -20.16 1.79 -3.34
N GLU A 21 -20.00 0.48 -3.56
CA GLU A 21 -18.96 -0.32 -2.93
C GLU A 21 -17.56 0.19 -3.29
N ALA A 22 -17.30 0.42 -4.58
CA ALA A 22 -16.01 0.95 -5.04
C ALA A 22 -15.70 2.32 -4.43
N ILE A 23 -16.69 3.22 -4.33
CA ILE A 23 -16.52 4.52 -3.68
C ILE A 23 -16.14 4.35 -2.21
N SER A 24 -16.88 3.53 -1.47
CA SER A 24 -16.61 3.29 -0.04
C SER A 24 -15.20 2.74 0.17
N LYS A 25 -14.83 1.70 -0.60
CA LYS A 25 -13.54 1.04 -0.45
C LYS A 25 -12.38 1.95 -0.86
N LEU A 26 -12.49 2.69 -1.96
CA LEU A 26 -11.46 3.64 -2.38
C LEU A 26 -11.31 4.81 -1.40
N SER A 27 -12.41 5.26 -0.79
CA SER A 27 -12.36 6.28 0.26
C SER A 27 -11.62 5.79 1.50
N GLN A 28 -11.89 4.56 1.95
CA GLN A 28 -11.16 3.93 3.05
C GLN A 28 -9.66 3.80 2.71
N LEU A 29 -9.33 3.22 1.56
CA LEU A 29 -7.95 3.01 1.13
C LEU A 29 -7.18 4.33 1.04
N ARG A 30 -7.82 5.41 0.59
CA ARG A 30 -7.20 6.74 0.54
C ARG A 30 -6.78 7.22 1.92
N GLU A 31 -7.64 7.10 2.93
CA GLU A 31 -7.26 7.55 4.28
C GLU A 31 -6.19 6.66 4.90
N GLU A 32 -6.24 5.34 4.66
CA GLU A 32 -5.19 4.41 5.12
C GLU A 32 -3.83 4.67 4.46
N LEU A 33 -3.82 4.96 3.15
CA LEU A 33 -2.61 5.32 2.42
C LEU A 33 -2.05 6.66 2.87
N LYS A 34 -2.91 7.65 3.15
CA LYS A 34 -2.49 8.92 3.74
C LYS A 34 -1.87 8.73 5.12
N ALA A 35 -2.51 7.96 6.00
CA ALA A 35 -1.98 7.66 7.32
C ALA A 35 -0.63 6.91 7.28
N SER A 36 -0.38 6.16 6.19
CA SER A 36 0.89 5.46 6.01
C SER A 36 2.07 6.43 5.80
N ILE A 37 1.83 7.67 5.39
CA ILE A 37 2.88 8.69 5.23
C ILE A 37 3.49 9.05 6.59
N ASP A 38 2.64 9.40 7.56
CA ASP A 38 3.09 9.76 8.90
C ASP A 38 3.68 8.53 9.61
N ALA A 39 3.05 7.36 9.45
CA ALA A 39 3.56 6.12 10.02
C ALA A 39 4.97 5.75 9.50
N ASP A 40 5.23 5.96 8.21
CA ASP A 40 6.56 5.70 7.62
C ASP A 40 7.62 6.62 8.25
N ALA A 41 7.32 7.92 8.36
CA ALA A 41 8.21 8.89 8.99
C ALA A 41 8.49 8.56 10.48
N GLU A 42 7.47 8.18 11.24
CA GLU A 42 7.59 7.76 12.63
C GLU A 42 8.43 6.47 12.77
N SER A 43 8.24 5.52 11.86
CA SER A 43 8.99 4.27 11.87
C SER A 43 10.47 4.47 11.54
N TYR A 44 10.78 5.37 10.61
CA TYR A 44 12.15 5.75 10.28
C TYR A 44 12.85 6.37 11.49
N ASN A 45 12.20 7.31 12.17
CA ASN A 45 12.73 7.91 13.40
C ASN A 45 12.98 6.85 14.49
N SER A 46 12.07 5.87 14.61
CA SER A 46 12.19 4.77 15.56
C SER A 46 13.40 3.86 15.25
N VAL A 47 13.60 3.52 13.97
CA VAL A 47 14.77 2.76 13.51
C VAL A 47 16.06 3.52 13.79
N MET A 48 16.11 4.81 13.49
CA MET A 48 17.29 5.65 13.77
C MET A 48 17.61 5.74 15.26
N ALA A 49 16.58 5.87 16.12
CA ALA A 49 16.77 5.88 17.56
C ALA A 49 17.27 4.53 18.08
N ALA A 50 16.79 3.41 17.53
CA ALA A 50 17.27 2.07 17.87
C ALA A 50 18.75 1.88 17.49
N TYR A 51 19.14 2.31 16.28
CA TYR A 51 20.54 2.26 15.85
C TYR A 51 21.47 3.14 16.68
N LYS A 52 20.99 4.29 17.19
CA LYS A 52 21.78 5.11 18.10
C LYS A 52 22.04 4.36 19.42
N LYS A 53 21.01 3.74 19.99
CA LYS A 53 21.12 2.98 21.25
C LYS A 53 22.01 1.74 21.11
N SER A 54 21.98 1.02 19.98
CA SER A 54 22.83 -0.16 19.78
C SER A 54 24.33 0.14 19.75
N ARG A 55 24.72 1.39 19.46
CA ARG A 55 26.12 1.84 19.57
C ARG A 55 26.56 2.07 21.02
N GLU A 56 25.61 2.29 21.92
CA GLU A 56 25.86 2.57 23.33
C GLU A 56 25.80 1.29 24.19
N SER A 57 25.02 0.28 23.78
CA SER A 57 24.95 -1.03 24.43
C SER A 57 24.57 -2.14 23.45
N ALA A 58 25.27 -3.27 23.53
CA ALA A 58 24.98 -4.49 22.73
C ALA A 58 23.62 -5.12 23.07
N GLU A 59 23.03 -4.79 24.23
CA GLU A 59 21.69 -5.29 24.62
C GLU A 59 20.55 -4.67 23.78
N ALA A 60 20.84 -3.63 22.99
CA ALA A 60 19.85 -2.94 22.17
C ALA A 60 19.67 -3.53 20.75
N ASP A 61 20.37 -4.60 20.39
CA ASP A 61 20.22 -5.27 19.09
C ASP A 61 18.77 -5.75 18.84
N GLY A 62 18.08 -6.22 19.88
CA GLY A 62 16.66 -6.60 19.78
C GLY A 62 15.72 -5.43 19.48
N LEU A 63 16.10 -4.20 19.87
CA LEU A 63 15.33 -2.99 19.56
C LEU A 63 15.42 -2.61 18.09
N VAL A 64 16.61 -2.78 17.48
CA VAL A 64 16.82 -2.53 16.06
C VAL A 64 15.99 -3.51 15.23
N GLU A 65 16.04 -4.80 15.56
CA GLU A 65 15.24 -5.83 14.88
C GLU A 65 13.74 -5.53 14.97
N SER A 66 13.24 -5.17 16.15
CA SER A 66 11.82 -4.81 16.34
C SER A 66 11.42 -3.57 15.54
N ALA A 67 12.25 -2.53 15.54
CA ALA A 67 11.98 -1.30 14.79
C ALA A 67 11.98 -1.56 13.28
N LEU A 68 12.91 -2.37 12.77
CA LEU A 68 12.95 -2.75 11.36
C LEU A 68 11.74 -3.59 10.95
N LYS A 69 11.27 -4.51 11.79
CA LYS A 69 10.04 -5.28 11.51
C LYS A 69 8.83 -4.36 11.38
N GLN A 70 8.69 -3.38 12.27
CA GLN A 70 7.65 -2.36 12.19
C GLN A 70 7.80 -1.52 10.91
N ALA A 71 9.00 -1.00 10.64
CA ALA A 71 9.29 -0.20 9.44
C ALA A 71 9.08 -0.99 8.14
N THR A 72 9.25 -2.31 8.14
CA THR A 72 8.96 -3.19 6.99
C THR A 72 7.45 -3.37 6.77
N SER A 73 6.68 -3.41 7.85
CA SER A 73 5.23 -3.68 7.77
C SER A 73 4.45 -2.55 7.09
N ILE A 74 4.93 -1.31 7.18
CA ILE A 74 4.28 -0.12 6.63
C ILE A 74 4.31 -0.12 5.09
N PRO A 75 5.47 -0.17 4.40
CA PRO A 75 5.51 -0.25 2.95
C PRO A 75 4.88 -1.54 2.42
N LEU A 76 4.93 -2.66 3.16
CA LEU A 76 4.18 -3.85 2.78
C LEU A 76 2.66 -3.58 2.73
N ALA A 77 2.12 -2.90 3.73
CA ALA A 77 0.70 -2.52 3.76
C ALA A 77 0.35 -1.50 2.66
N VAL A 78 1.26 -0.57 2.33
CA VAL A 78 1.11 0.34 1.18
C VAL A 78 0.99 -0.45 -0.12
N ALA A 79 1.88 -1.42 -0.37
CA ALA A 79 1.83 -2.25 -1.57
C ALA A 79 0.52 -3.05 -1.66
N GLN A 80 0.05 -3.62 -0.55
CA GLN A 80 -1.22 -4.36 -0.49
C GLN A 80 -2.42 -3.47 -0.81
N ARG A 81 -2.48 -2.27 -0.22
CA ARG A 81 -3.55 -1.30 -0.47
C ARG A 81 -3.52 -0.78 -1.90
N ALA A 82 -2.33 -0.50 -2.44
CA ALA A 82 -2.17 -0.08 -3.83
C ALA A 82 -2.60 -1.18 -4.82
N ARG A 83 -2.34 -2.46 -4.51
CA ARG A 83 -2.85 -3.60 -5.29
C ARG A 83 -4.38 -3.67 -5.28
N GLU A 84 -5.02 -3.37 -4.15
CA GLU A 84 -6.48 -3.30 -4.09
C GLU A 84 -7.04 -2.10 -4.88
N VAL A 85 -6.37 -0.94 -4.85
CA VAL A 85 -6.73 0.20 -5.72
C VAL A 85 -6.66 -0.20 -7.19
N LEU A 86 -5.59 -0.88 -7.61
CA LEU A 86 -5.43 -1.36 -8.98
C LEU A 86 -6.59 -2.30 -9.39
N ARG A 87 -6.90 -3.28 -8.54
CA ARG A 87 -8.00 -4.25 -8.77
C ARG A 87 -9.34 -3.55 -8.94
N ILE A 88 -9.64 -2.56 -8.09
CA ILE A 88 -10.89 -1.81 -8.18
C ILE A 88 -10.89 -0.97 -9.47
N SER A 89 -9.80 -0.28 -9.80
CA SER A 89 -9.69 0.51 -11.02
C SER A 89 -9.89 -0.32 -12.29
N ASP A 90 -9.33 -1.53 -12.35
CA ASP A 90 -9.53 -2.46 -13.47
C ASP A 90 -11.01 -2.89 -13.59
N SER A 91 -11.69 -3.12 -12.47
CA SER A 91 -13.11 -3.50 -12.46
C SER A 91 -14.07 -2.40 -12.92
N LEU A 92 -13.68 -1.12 -12.79
CA LEU A 92 -14.53 0.02 -13.10
C LEU A 92 -14.70 0.25 -14.61
N GLY A 93 -13.78 -0.24 -15.45
CA GLY A 93 -13.76 0.07 -16.89
C GLY A 93 -15.06 -0.29 -17.63
N ALA A 94 -15.71 -1.41 -17.26
CA ALA A 94 -16.94 -1.87 -17.92
C ALA A 94 -18.22 -1.22 -17.38
N ILE A 95 -18.16 -0.56 -16.22
CA ILE A 95 -19.35 -0.08 -15.49
C ILE A 95 -19.33 1.44 -15.25
N THR A 96 -18.44 2.16 -15.94
CA THR A 96 -18.26 3.61 -15.81
C THR A 96 -18.26 4.32 -17.16
N ASN A 97 -18.28 5.65 -17.14
CA ASN A 97 -18.27 6.46 -18.34
C ASN A 97 -17.01 6.21 -19.21
N PRO A 98 -17.15 5.74 -20.47
CA PRO A 98 -16.01 5.46 -21.34
C PRO A 98 -15.15 6.70 -21.63
N ASN A 99 -15.72 7.91 -21.55
CA ASN A 99 -14.96 9.16 -21.70
C ASN A 99 -14.00 9.43 -20.53
N MET A 100 -14.04 8.62 -19.47
CA MET A 100 -13.15 8.70 -18.31
C MET A 100 -12.07 7.60 -18.32
N LYS A 101 -11.89 6.89 -19.44
CA LYS A 101 -10.89 5.83 -19.57
C LYS A 101 -9.46 6.31 -19.26
N SER A 102 -9.13 7.56 -19.59
CA SER A 102 -7.84 8.16 -19.25
C SER A 102 -7.62 8.24 -17.75
N ASP A 103 -8.64 8.59 -16.97
CA ASP A 103 -8.55 8.67 -15.50
C ASP A 103 -8.30 7.29 -14.87
N LEU A 104 -8.96 6.26 -15.38
CA LEU A 104 -8.73 4.87 -14.94
C LEU A 104 -7.34 4.37 -15.34
N THR A 105 -6.87 4.76 -16.52
CA THR A 105 -5.50 4.44 -16.98
C THR A 105 -4.46 5.06 -16.06
N THR A 106 -4.61 6.36 -15.75
CA THR A 106 -3.75 7.07 -14.80
C THR A 106 -3.80 6.45 -13.41
N SER A 107 -4.99 6.11 -12.91
CA SER A 107 -5.14 5.46 -11.60
C SER A 107 -4.40 4.13 -11.54
N SER A 108 -4.47 3.33 -12.60
CA SER A 108 -3.82 2.02 -12.67
C SER A 108 -2.31 2.14 -12.75
N ALA A 109 -1.81 3.12 -13.54
CA ALA A 109 -0.37 3.41 -13.62
C ALA A 109 0.20 3.87 -12.27
N LEU A 110 -0.49 4.78 -11.58
CA LEU A 110 -0.07 5.25 -10.25
C LEU A 110 -0.10 4.13 -9.21
N ALA A 111 -1.12 3.27 -9.23
CA ALA A 111 -1.19 2.13 -8.33
C ALA A 111 -0.02 1.15 -8.55
N ARG A 112 0.35 0.87 -9.81
CA ARG A 112 1.52 0.02 -10.14
C ARG A 112 2.82 0.64 -9.66
N ALA A 113 3.03 1.94 -9.89
CA ALA A 113 4.20 2.64 -9.40
C ALA A 113 4.29 2.63 -7.87
N ALA A 114 3.15 2.80 -7.17
CA ALA A 114 3.09 2.74 -5.72
C ALA A 114 3.43 1.34 -5.18
N ILE A 115 2.97 0.26 -5.84
CA ILE A 115 3.36 -1.11 -5.50
C ILE A 115 4.87 -1.27 -5.66
N GLU A 116 5.42 -0.88 -6.81
CA GLU A 116 6.85 -1.03 -7.11
C GLU A 116 7.72 -0.28 -6.08
N GLY A 117 7.44 1.00 -5.83
CA GLY A 117 8.20 1.80 -4.86
C GLY A 117 8.08 1.26 -3.44
N ALA A 118 6.88 0.85 -3.02
CA ALA A 118 6.68 0.28 -1.69
C ALA A 118 7.41 -1.06 -1.52
N LEU A 119 7.40 -1.92 -2.54
CA LEU A 119 8.13 -3.19 -2.49
C LEU A 119 9.66 -2.98 -2.47
N ALA A 120 10.18 -1.93 -3.10
CA ALA A 120 11.59 -1.56 -2.98
C ALA A 120 11.94 -1.16 -1.54
N ASN A 121 11.07 -0.40 -0.87
CA ASN A 121 11.23 -0.04 0.55
C ASN A 121 11.12 -1.26 1.48
N VAL A 122 10.29 -2.25 1.13
CA VAL A 122 10.25 -3.52 1.86
C VAL A 122 11.61 -4.24 1.74
N GLU A 123 12.13 -4.40 0.52
CA GLU A 123 13.35 -5.20 0.30
C GLU A 123 14.55 -4.61 1.02
N ILE A 124 14.76 -3.29 0.99
CA ILE A 124 15.90 -2.66 1.68
C ILE A 124 15.85 -2.88 3.21
N ASN A 125 14.65 -2.94 3.80
CA ASN A 125 14.50 -3.26 5.22
C ASN A 125 14.73 -4.74 5.50
N LEU A 126 14.29 -5.64 4.60
CA LEU A 126 14.54 -7.09 4.73
C LEU A 126 16.02 -7.44 4.67
N GLU A 127 16.83 -6.72 3.89
CA GLU A 127 18.29 -6.89 3.86
C GLU A 127 18.95 -6.60 5.21
N SER A 128 18.31 -5.80 6.06
CA SER A 128 18.81 -5.43 7.39
C SER A 128 18.27 -6.32 8.53
N LEU A 129 17.31 -7.20 8.25
CA LEU A 129 16.66 -8.05 9.25
C LEU A 129 17.37 -9.40 9.40
N LYS A 130 17.44 -9.89 10.64
CA LYS A 130 18.12 -11.16 10.97
C LYS A 130 17.16 -12.33 11.16
N ASP A 131 15.87 -12.08 11.38
CA ASP A 131 14.84 -13.11 11.54
C ASP A 131 14.45 -13.77 10.19
N PRO A 132 14.87 -15.01 9.92
CA PRO A 132 14.62 -15.66 8.63
C PRO A 132 13.14 -16.03 8.43
N GLU A 133 12.39 -16.31 9.49
CA GLU A 133 10.98 -16.67 9.39
C GLU A 133 10.15 -15.45 9.01
N PHE A 134 10.44 -14.30 9.63
CA PHE A 134 9.81 -13.03 9.27
C PHE A 134 10.13 -12.65 7.82
N VAL A 135 11.40 -12.71 7.42
CA VAL A 135 11.83 -12.37 6.06
C VAL A 135 11.14 -13.26 5.02
N ALA A 136 11.10 -14.57 5.24
CA ALA A 136 10.43 -15.50 4.33
C ALA A 136 8.92 -15.19 4.22
N GLY A 137 8.25 -14.93 5.34
CA GLY A 137 6.82 -14.60 5.36
C GLY A 137 6.51 -13.28 4.65
N VAL A 138 7.38 -12.27 4.74
CA VAL A 138 7.21 -11.01 4.00
C VAL A 138 7.47 -11.22 2.50
N ARG A 139 8.53 -11.94 2.10
CA ARG A 139 8.83 -12.21 0.69
C ARG A 139 7.70 -12.98 -0.01
N GLN A 140 7.09 -13.95 0.65
CA GLN A 140 5.92 -14.65 0.10
C GLN A 140 4.78 -13.67 -0.21
N LYS A 141 4.54 -12.69 0.68
CA LYS A 141 3.52 -11.65 0.45
C LYS A 141 3.92 -10.70 -0.67
N THR A 142 5.21 -10.33 -0.80
CA THR A 142 5.65 -9.43 -1.88
C THR A 142 5.53 -10.07 -3.26
N GLU A 143 5.79 -11.37 -3.39
CA GLU A 143 5.61 -12.12 -4.64
C GLU A 143 4.17 -12.07 -5.14
N GLN A 144 3.19 -12.29 -4.25
CA GLN A 144 1.76 -12.21 -4.56
C GLN A 144 1.32 -10.81 -5.01
N LEU A 145 2.08 -9.77 -4.63
CA LEU A 145 1.79 -8.39 -5.00
C LEU A 145 2.45 -7.96 -6.31
N ARG A 146 3.31 -8.78 -6.92
CA ARG A 146 3.96 -8.50 -8.21
C ARG A 146 3.15 -9.01 -9.40
N SER A 147 2.36 -10.07 -9.23
CA SER A 147 1.38 -10.56 -10.22
C SER A 147 0.18 -9.62 -10.29
#